data_AF-A0A397SXL8-F1
#
_entry.id   AF-A0A397SXL8-F1
#
_cell.length_a   1.000
_cell.length_b   1.000
_cell.length_c   1.000
_cell.angle_alpha   90.00
_cell.angle_beta   90.00
_cell.angle_gamma   90.00
#
_symmetry.space_group_name_H-M   'P 1'
#
loop_
_entity.id
_entity.type
_entity.pdbx_description
1 polymer ?
#
loop_
_entity_poly.entity_id
_entity_poly.type
_entity_poly.pdbx_seq_one_letter_code
_entity_poly.pdbx_strand_id
1 'polypeptide(L)'
;MYRILVNWLAKLHGLEITGQWHLEQVGDDGSFHYLYCDLTIKKPNNPCPEAILKLVATGSIPKLIKHFDRAIKYADQLRPKEVWIVHFSRKDSVVFDPYWPCEKLQDKGLNVIHFWHDESFENVRMSARFRDGTGQFCEIIDEVILP
;
A
#
# COMPACT_ATOMS: atom_id res chain seq x y z
N MET A 1 -4.21 -5.84 10.45
CA MET A 1 -3.73 -6.42 9.17
C MET A 1 -2.60 -7.43 9.34
N TYR A 2 -1.49 -7.13 10.05
CA TYR A 2 -0.35 -8.07 10.24
C TYR A 2 -0.78 -9.49 10.65
N ARG A 3 -1.56 -9.63 11.73
CA ARG A 3 -2.00 -10.94 12.25
C ARG A 3 -2.82 -11.75 11.24
N ILE A 4 -3.61 -11.07 10.41
CA ILE A 4 -4.40 -11.71 9.34
C ILE A 4 -3.44 -12.30 8.30
N LEU A 5 -2.48 -11.49 7.82
CA LEU A 5 -1.49 -11.94 6.84
C LEU A 5 -0.59 -13.06 7.37
N VAL A 6 -0.17 -13.02 8.64
CA VAL A 6 0.61 -14.11 9.25
C VAL A 6 -0.21 -15.39 9.32
N ASN A 7 -1.46 -15.32 9.79
CA ASN A 7 -2.30 -16.51 9.91
C ASN A 7 -2.66 -17.11 8.56
N TRP A 8 -2.81 -16.27 7.53
CA TRP A 8 -3.13 -16.74 6.19
C TRP A 8 -1.85 -17.11 5.41
N LEU A 9 -1.04 -16.12 5.05
CA LEU A 9 0.07 -16.29 4.12
C LEU A 9 1.28 -16.97 4.75
N ALA A 10 1.64 -16.63 5.99
CA ALA A 10 2.80 -17.27 6.62
C ALA A 10 2.51 -18.71 7.00
N LYS A 11 1.40 -18.95 7.71
CA LYS A 11 1.08 -20.30 8.19
C LYS A 11 0.63 -21.26 7.10
N LEU A 12 -0.12 -20.81 6.09
CA LEU A 12 -0.64 -21.71 5.05
C LEU A 12 0.25 -21.78 3.80
N HIS A 13 1.00 -20.72 3.50
CA HIS A 13 1.81 -20.62 2.27
C HIS A 13 3.31 -20.45 2.52
N GLY A 14 3.75 -20.42 3.79
CA GLY A 14 5.17 -20.33 4.14
C GLY A 14 5.82 -18.99 3.78
N LEU A 15 5.05 -17.92 3.58
CA LEU A 15 5.60 -16.58 3.30
C LEU A 15 6.11 -15.89 4.57
N GLU A 16 7.13 -15.05 4.44
CA GLU A 16 7.62 -14.17 5.49
C GLU A 16 6.81 -12.87 5.49
N ILE A 17 6.21 -12.53 6.64
CA ILE A 17 5.50 -11.26 6.85
C ILE A 17 6.25 -10.46 7.90
N THR A 18 6.71 -9.27 7.53
CA THR A 18 7.35 -8.34 8.47
C THR A 18 6.50 -7.10 8.62
N GLY A 19 6.17 -6.75 9.85
CA GLY A 19 5.56 -5.46 10.19
C GLY A 19 6.61 -4.44 10.57
N GLN A 20 6.37 -3.17 10.25
CA GLN A 20 7.25 -2.04 10.58
C GLN A 20 8.70 -2.33 10.17
N TRP A 21 8.95 -2.58 8.89
CA TRP A 21 10.31 -2.79 8.39
C TRP A 21 11.10 -1.48 8.48
N HIS A 22 12.18 -1.49 9.26
CA HIS A 22 13.04 -0.32 9.49
C HIS A 22 14.03 -0.20 8.33
N LEU A 23 14.08 0.98 7.73
CA LEU A 23 15.00 1.36 6.67
C LEU A 23 15.82 2.55 7.15
N GLU A 24 17.12 2.45 6.94
CA GLU A 24 18.04 3.54 7.20
C GLU A 24 18.30 4.28 5.90
N GLN A 25 18.18 5.61 5.93
CA GLN A 25 18.58 6.48 4.84
C GLN A 25 19.52 7.55 5.39
N VAL A 26 20.66 7.77 4.73
CA VAL A 26 21.49 8.95 4.99
C VAL A 26 20.87 10.12 4.23
N GLY A 27 20.48 11.17 4.97
CA GLY A 27 19.95 12.42 4.42
C GLY A 27 21.03 13.26 3.72
N ASP A 28 20.60 14.27 2.98
CA ASP A 28 21.50 15.20 2.29
C ASP A 28 22.36 16.02 3.27
N ASP A 29 21.95 16.10 4.54
CA ASP A 29 22.68 16.70 5.65
C ASP A 29 23.69 15.74 6.32
N GLY A 30 23.81 14.50 5.79
CA GLY A 30 24.65 13.45 6.34
C GLY A 30 24.06 12.75 7.58
N SER A 31 22.84 13.11 8.01
CA SER A 31 22.19 12.51 9.18
C SER A 31 21.44 11.22 8.84
N PHE A 32 21.31 10.32 9.81
CA PHE A 32 20.52 9.09 9.64
C PHE A 32 19.04 9.38 9.85
N HIS A 33 18.23 9.05 8.86
CA HIS A 33 16.78 9.08 8.92
C HIS A 33 16.22 7.66 8.93
N TYR A 34 15.34 7.40 9.89
CA TYR A 34 14.60 6.14 9.97
C TYR A 34 13.31 6.22 9.18
N LEU A 35 13.18 5.31 8.24
CA LEU A 35 12.03 5.12 7.37
C LEU A 35 11.34 3.80 7.74
N TYR A 36 10.01 3.82 7.86
CA TYR A 36 9.24 2.64 8.29
C TYR A 36 8.21 2.21 7.23
N CYS A 37 8.50 1.09 6.59
CA CYS A 37 7.51 0.41 5.77
C CYS A 37 6.54 -0.37 6.67
N ASP A 38 5.23 -0.25 6.44
CA ASP A 38 4.25 -0.79 7.38
C ASP A 38 4.22 -2.32 7.35
N LEU A 39 4.22 -2.91 6.14
CA LEU A 39 4.23 -4.37 5.94
C LEU A 39 5.01 -4.77 4.70
N THR A 40 5.78 -5.85 4.80
CA THR A 40 6.38 -6.54 3.66
C THR A 40 5.90 -7.99 3.60
N ILE A 41 5.74 -8.51 2.39
CA ILE A 41 5.44 -9.92 2.11
C ILE A 41 6.57 -10.45 1.26
N LYS A 42 7.19 -11.55 1.68
CA LYS A 42 8.42 -12.05 1.07
C LYS A 42 8.40 -13.58 1.00
N LYS A 43 8.97 -14.15 -0.06
CA LYS A 43 9.24 -15.59 -0.13
C LYS A 43 10.48 -15.93 0.70
N PRO A 44 10.50 -17.07 1.41
CA PRO A 44 11.71 -17.52 2.09
C PRO A 44 12.91 -17.52 1.14
N ASN A 45 14.05 -17.05 1.63
CA ASN A 45 15.32 -16.98 0.89
C ASN A 45 15.38 -16.04 -0.33
N ASN A 46 14.31 -15.29 -0.66
CA ASN A 46 14.40 -14.24 -1.69
C ASN A 46 14.90 -12.94 -1.04
N PRO A 47 15.99 -12.30 -1.49
CA PRO A 47 16.44 -11.04 -0.88
C PRO A 47 15.44 -9.88 -0.98
N CYS A 48 14.60 -9.87 -2.02
CA CYS A 48 13.61 -8.82 -2.26
C CYS A 48 12.20 -9.27 -1.83
N PRO A 49 11.38 -8.39 -1.22
CA PRO A 49 9.97 -8.68 -0.98
C PRO A 49 9.21 -8.96 -2.28
N GLU A 50 8.17 -9.78 -2.19
CA GLU A 50 7.17 -9.87 -3.27
C GLU A 50 6.31 -8.61 -3.27
N ALA A 51 5.87 -8.14 -2.10
CA ALA A 51 5.04 -6.94 -1.99
C ALA A 51 5.40 -6.07 -0.78
N ILE A 52 5.20 -4.76 -0.95
CA ILE A 52 5.21 -3.76 0.11
C ILE A 52 3.80 -3.19 0.24
N LEU A 53 3.27 -3.12 1.46
CA LEU A 53 1.99 -2.50 1.75
C LEU A 53 2.21 -1.30 2.69
N LYS A 54 1.84 -0.11 2.22
CA LYS A 54 1.73 1.10 3.05
C LYS A 54 0.29 1.27 3.49
N LEU A 55 0.06 1.26 4.80
CA LEU A 55 -1.25 1.45 5.40
C LEU A 55 -1.50 2.92 5.68
N VAL A 56 -2.65 3.44 5.24
CA VAL A 56 -3.01 4.84 5.40
C VAL A 56 -4.45 4.94 5.90
N ALA A 57 -4.65 5.70 6.97
CA ALA A 57 -5.97 6.19 7.35
C ALA A 57 -6.13 7.62 6.82
N THR A 58 -7.37 8.01 6.53
CA THR A 58 -7.62 9.32 5.91
C THR A 58 -7.14 10.50 6.74
N GLY A 59 -6.28 11.30 6.13
CA GLY A 59 -5.87 12.62 6.60
C GLY A 59 -6.29 13.73 5.65
N SER A 60 -5.41 14.72 5.49
CA SER A 60 -5.50 15.71 4.41
C SER A 60 -4.86 15.15 3.13
N ILE A 61 -5.24 15.67 1.96
CA ILE A 61 -4.65 15.29 0.67
C ILE A 61 -3.11 15.43 0.68
N PRO A 62 -2.52 16.53 1.21
CA PRO A 62 -1.06 16.62 1.31
C PRO A 62 -0.41 15.52 2.15
N LYS A 63 -1.10 15.00 3.19
CA LYS A 63 -0.60 13.86 3.95
C LYS A 63 -0.65 12.59 3.11
N LEU A 64 -1.72 12.36 2.35
CA LEU A 64 -1.85 11.20 1.46
C LEU A 64 -0.75 11.20 0.37
N ILE A 65 -0.47 12.34 -0.25
CA ILE A 65 0.64 12.50 -1.22
C ILE A 65 1.98 12.11 -0.57
N LYS A 66 2.24 12.58 0.66
CA LYS A 66 3.44 12.18 1.43
C LYS A 66 3.50 10.68 1.73
N HIS A 67 2.39 9.96 1.70
CA HIS A 67 2.40 8.49 1.81
C HIS A 67 2.72 7.85 0.46
N PHE A 68 2.23 8.39 -0.66
CA PHE A 68 2.57 7.94 -2.01
C PHE A 68 4.07 8.04 -2.28
N ASP A 69 4.67 9.21 -2.05
CA ASP A 69 6.11 9.43 -2.24
C ASP A 69 6.95 8.47 -1.40
N ARG A 70 6.48 8.21 -0.18
CA ARG A 70 7.19 7.35 0.77
C ARG A 70 7.14 5.88 0.38
N ALA A 71 6.00 5.42 -0.16
CA ALA A 71 5.89 4.06 -0.67
C ALA A 71 6.85 3.83 -1.85
N ILE A 72 6.99 4.81 -2.76
CA ILE A 72 7.99 4.75 -3.84
C ILE A 72 9.42 4.74 -3.29
N LYS A 73 9.74 5.58 -2.29
CA LYS A 73 11.07 5.52 -1.64
C LYS A 73 11.38 4.14 -1.06
N TYR A 74 10.38 3.45 -0.52
CA TYR A 74 10.55 2.07 -0.05
C TYR A 74 10.78 1.10 -1.21
N ALA A 75 10.04 1.27 -2.30
CA ALA A 75 10.22 0.46 -3.50
C ALA A 75 11.62 0.63 -4.11
N ASP A 76 12.16 1.84 -4.15
CA ASP A 76 13.50 2.12 -4.66
C ASP A 76 14.60 1.39 -3.86
N GLN A 77 14.42 1.26 -2.54
CA GLN A 77 15.39 0.60 -1.65
C GLN A 77 15.22 -0.92 -1.60
N LEU A 78 13.99 -1.40 -1.45
CA LEU A 78 13.68 -2.81 -1.22
C LEU A 78 13.43 -3.59 -2.51
N ARG A 79 13.19 -2.89 -3.64
CA ARG A 79 12.95 -3.45 -4.97
C ARG A 79 11.89 -4.57 -4.97
N PRO A 80 10.70 -4.33 -4.40
CA PRO A 80 9.65 -5.34 -4.40
C PRO A 80 9.10 -5.55 -5.81
N LYS A 81 8.37 -6.65 -6.03
CA LYS A 81 7.60 -6.81 -7.28
C LYS A 81 6.38 -5.89 -7.31
N GLU A 82 5.77 -5.69 -6.15
CA GLU A 82 4.57 -4.87 -6.01
C GLU A 82 4.70 -3.87 -4.85
N VAL A 83 4.15 -2.67 -5.04
CA VAL A 83 4.04 -1.66 -4.00
C VAL A 83 2.62 -1.10 -3.97
N TRP A 84 1.98 -1.19 -2.81
CA TRP A 84 0.59 -0.83 -2.62
C TRP A 84 0.41 0.23 -1.54
N ILE A 85 -0.42 1.22 -1.84
CA ILE A 85 -1.10 2.00 -0.80
C ILE A 85 -2.43 1.34 -0.51
N VAL A 86 -2.65 1.03 0.76
CA VAL A 86 -3.92 0.51 1.26
C VAL A 86 -4.53 1.60 2.13
N HIS A 87 -5.47 2.36 1.56
CA HIS A 87 -6.06 3.53 2.20
C HIS A 87 -7.46 3.22 2.71
N PHE A 88 -7.68 3.38 4.02
CA PHE A 88 -8.97 3.23 4.66
C PHE A 88 -9.56 4.61 5.01
N SER A 89 -10.85 4.78 4.73
CA SER A 89 -11.57 6.04 4.90
C SER A 89 -13.02 5.86 5.34
N ARG A 90 -13.53 6.88 6.04
CA ARG A 90 -14.95 7.15 6.20
C ARG A 90 -15.42 8.39 5.41
N LYS A 91 -14.54 9.06 4.67
CA LYS A 91 -14.93 10.25 3.91
C LYS A 91 -15.65 9.83 2.65
N ASP A 92 -16.89 10.26 2.50
CA ASP A 92 -17.72 9.93 1.33
C ASP A 92 -17.06 10.33 0.00
N SER A 93 -16.21 11.37 0.01
CA SER A 93 -15.43 11.76 -1.17
C SER A 93 -14.54 10.65 -1.72
N VAL A 94 -14.13 9.67 -0.91
CA VAL A 94 -13.34 8.52 -1.39
C VAL A 94 -14.17 7.61 -2.31
N VAL A 95 -15.49 7.61 -2.17
CA VAL A 95 -16.40 6.82 -3.02
C VAL A 95 -16.57 7.48 -4.38
N PHE A 96 -16.91 8.77 -4.42
CA PHE A 96 -17.27 9.47 -5.66
C PHE A 96 -16.10 10.21 -6.34
N ASP A 97 -15.05 10.58 -5.60
CA ASP A 97 -13.85 11.27 -6.12
C ASP A 97 -12.58 10.83 -5.36
N PRO A 98 -12.17 9.55 -5.47
CA PRO A 98 -10.96 9.06 -4.84
C PRO A 98 -9.71 9.80 -5.33
N TYR A 99 -8.83 10.15 -4.39
CA TYR A 99 -7.58 10.82 -4.73
C TYR A 99 -6.52 9.83 -5.20
N TRP A 100 -6.22 9.87 -6.50
CA TRP A 100 -5.25 8.99 -7.14
C TRP A 100 -3.83 9.57 -7.19
N PRO A 101 -2.79 8.73 -7.19
CA PRO A 101 -1.43 9.18 -7.46
C PRO A 101 -1.31 9.72 -8.89
N CYS A 102 -0.39 10.65 -9.12
CA CYS A 102 -0.12 11.14 -10.47
C CYS A 102 0.47 10.03 -11.36
N GLU A 103 0.31 10.17 -12.68
CA GLU A 103 0.78 9.19 -13.67
C GLU A 103 2.25 8.80 -13.47
N LYS A 104 3.11 9.75 -13.13
CA LYS A 104 4.53 9.49 -12.87
C LYS A 104 4.78 8.47 -11.74
N LEU A 105 3.96 8.46 -10.70
CA LEU A 105 4.09 7.48 -9.60
C LEU A 105 3.49 6.13 -10.00
N GLN A 106 2.40 6.14 -10.78
CA GLN A 106 1.78 4.93 -11.31
C GLN A 106 2.68 4.22 -12.35
N ASP A 107 3.43 4.98 -13.15
CA ASP A 107 4.45 4.48 -14.06
C ASP A 107 5.65 3.87 -13.35
N LYS A 108 5.93 4.33 -12.12
CA LYS A 108 6.88 3.69 -11.21
C LYS A 108 6.31 2.45 -10.50
N GLY A 109 5.09 2.05 -10.82
CA GLY A 109 4.45 0.84 -10.27
C GLY A 109 3.71 1.06 -8.95
N LEU A 110 3.39 2.31 -8.57
CA LEU A 110 2.56 2.56 -7.39
C LEU A 110 1.11 2.15 -7.63
N ASN A 111 0.70 1.06 -6.98
CA ASN A 111 -0.68 0.63 -6.93
C ASN A 111 -1.39 1.25 -5.72
N VAL A 112 -2.68 1.54 -5.86
CA VAL A 112 -3.49 2.12 -4.78
C VAL A 112 -4.84 1.44 -4.72
N ILE A 113 -5.23 1.06 -3.51
CA ILE A 113 -6.58 0.63 -3.19
C ILE A 113 -7.15 1.52 -2.08
N HIS A 114 -8.37 1.97 -2.30
CA HIS A 114 -9.16 2.75 -1.37
C HIS A 114 -10.31 1.89 -0.86
N PHE A 115 -10.44 1.81 0.46
CA PHE A 115 -11.59 1.24 1.14
C PHE A 115 -12.34 2.38 1.82
N TRP A 116 -13.55 2.66 1.37
CA TRP A 116 -14.51 3.41 2.17
C TRP A 116 -15.33 2.45 3.02
N HIS A 117 -15.66 2.85 4.23
CA HIS A 117 -16.59 2.12 5.06
C HIS A 117 -17.48 3.09 5.85
N ASP A 118 -18.68 2.64 6.19
CA ASP A 118 -19.54 3.34 7.14
C ASP A 118 -19.05 3.15 8.59
N GLU A 119 -19.76 3.75 9.53
CA GLU A 119 -19.39 3.71 10.95
C GLU A 119 -19.52 2.31 11.57
N SER A 120 -20.52 1.55 11.14
CA SER A 120 -20.77 0.17 11.59
C SER A 120 -19.88 -0.87 10.89
N PHE A 121 -19.18 -0.49 9.81
CA PHE A 121 -18.43 -1.39 8.94
C PHE A 121 -19.35 -2.44 8.27
N GLU A 122 -20.63 -2.10 8.10
CA GLU A 122 -21.63 -2.94 7.43
C GLU A 122 -21.57 -2.73 5.91
N ASN A 123 -21.30 -1.51 5.49
CA ASN A 123 -21.06 -1.18 4.09
C ASN A 123 -19.59 -0.86 3.88
N VAL A 124 -18.93 -1.66 3.03
CA VAL A 124 -17.55 -1.41 2.61
C VAL A 124 -17.51 -1.34 1.09
N ARG A 125 -16.95 -0.24 0.59
CA ARG A 125 -16.80 0.02 -0.83
C ARG A 125 -15.33 0.18 -1.21
N MET A 126 -14.99 -0.20 -2.42
CA MET A 126 -13.62 -0.26 -2.89
C MET A 126 -13.44 0.36 -4.26
N SER A 127 -12.38 1.14 -4.37
CA SER A 127 -11.87 1.62 -5.63
C SER A 127 -10.37 1.31 -5.68
N ALA A 128 -9.87 0.83 -6.82
CA ALA A 128 -8.46 0.50 -7.00
C ALA A 128 -7.94 0.98 -8.36
N ARG A 129 -6.68 1.40 -8.38
CA ARG A 129 -5.88 1.61 -9.59
C ARG A 129 -4.58 0.85 -9.44
N PHE A 130 -4.31 -0.06 -10.35
CA PHE A 130 -3.15 -0.94 -10.28
C PHE A 130 -2.73 -1.44 -11.66
N ARG A 131 -1.52 -1.97 -11.75
CA ARG A 131 -1.07 -2.73 -12.92
C ARG A 131 -1.29 -4.22 -12.69
N ASP A 132 -1.88 -4.88 -13.67
CA ASP A 132 -2.04 -6.34 -13.63
C ASP A 132 -0.73 -7.07 -13.96
N GLY A 133 -0.77 -8.40 -13.99
CA GLY A 133 0.41 -9.24 -14.30
C GLY A 133 0.94 -9.07 -15.74
N THR A 134 0.20 -8.41 -16.63
CA THR A 134 0.65 -8.06 -17.99
C THR A 134 1.26 -6.65 -18.05
N GLY A 135 1.14 -5.88 -16.96
CA GLY A 135 1.55 -4.49 -16.89
C GLY A 135 0.49 -3.49 -17.37
N GLN A 136 -0.70 -3.96 -17.77
CA GLN A 136 -1.81 -3.11 -18.18
C GLN A 136 -2.43 -2.43 -16.97
N PHE A 137 -2.83 -1.17 -17.13
CA PHE A 137 -3.56 -0.45 -16.10
C PHE A 137 -4.99 -0.95 -15.98
N CYS A 138 -5.37 -1.29 -14.76
CA CYS A 138 -6.71 -1.68 -14.36
C CYS A 138 -7.27 -0.66 -13.38
N GLU A 139 -8.57 -0.43 -13.47
CA GLU A 139 -9.32 0.43 -12.58
C GLU A 139 -10.61 -0.26 -12.13
N ILE A 140 -10.87 -0.17 -10.84
CA ILE A 140 -12.12 -0.57 -10.19
C ILE A 140 -12.63 0.67 -9.46
N ILE A 141 -13.91 1.00 -9.62
CA ILE A 141 -14.55 2.16 -8.97
C ILE A 141 -15.81 1.71 -8.27
N ASP A 142 -15.93 2.09 -6.99
CA ASP A 142 -17.14 1.98 -6.18
C ASP A 142 -17.72 0.55 -6.10
N GLU A 143 -16.84 -0.45 -6.00
CA GLU A 143 -17.23 -1.86 -5.86
C GLU A 143 -17.61 -2.17 -4.40
N VAL A 144 -18.78 -2.78 -4.20
CA VAL A 144 -19.23 -3.23 -2.87
C VAL A 144 -18.54 -4.54 -2.50
N ILE A 145 -17.84 -4.57 -1.36
CA ILE A 145 -17.05 -5.74 -0.92
C ILE A 145 -17.78 -6.61 0.08
N LEU A 146 -18.61 -6.01 0.95
CA LEU A 146 -19.45 -6.74 1.89
C LEU A 146 -20.90 -6.69 1.42
N PRO A 147 -21.57 -7.84 1.28
CA PRO A 147 -22.99 -7.91 0.92
C PRO A 147 -23.92 -7.43 2.05
#